data_AF-A0A7X3MBP8-F1
#
_entry.id   AF-A0A7X3MBP8-F1
#
_cell.length_a   1.000
_cell.length_b   1.000
_cell.length_c   1.000
_cell.angle_alpha   90.00
_cell.angle_beta   90.00
_cell.angle_gamma   90.00
#
_symmetry.space_group_name_H-M   'P 1'
#
loop_
_entity.id
_entity.type
_entity.pdbx_description
1 polymer ?
#
loop_
_entity_poly.entity_id
_entity_poly.type
_entity_poly.pdbx_seq_one_letter_code
_entity_poly.pdbx_strand_id
1 'polypeptide(L)'
;MNYSLIEQNDQLVTVCHQASQHTAVALDTEFVRIRTYYPQLGLIQLFDGEQLALIDPLNISDWTPFISLLKDKQVKKLLHAGGEDLEVFLHRFGVLPQPMIDTQILAAFSGQTVSWGFAAMVAHFTQKILDKSEARTNWLSRPLTQRQCDYAAADVHYLLPIARQLIVMTEEVGNMDAALSECEILCQRRLDVLQSQEAWRYVTNAWQLRPRQLAALQLLAEWRLNLAREKDIALNFAVREENLWKVARFLPQSISELNHLGLSSHEICFHGKTLLSLVDKARSLSESVLPPLLENLVDHPHYKKVFKAIKDLLRQVSQETGYSHELLASRRQINQVLSHHWGLKPQTRIPELLAGWRGDLFKARIEAILTKF
;
A
#
# COMPACT_ATOMS: atom_id res chain seq x y z
N MET A 1 -14.67 -27.09 -8.92
CA MET A 1 -13.32 -26.49 -8.91
C MET A 1 -12.51 -27.36 -7.97
N ASN A 2 -11.50 -28.06 -8.47
CA ASN A 2 -10.68 -28.94 -7.64
C ASN A 2 -9.42 -28.18 -7.22
N TYR A 3 -9.09 -28.24 -5.93
CA TYR A 3 -7.90 -27.61 -5.38
C TYR A 3 -7.19 -28.56 -4.42
N SER A 4 -5.90 -28.33 -4.22
CA SER A 4 -5.07 -29.06 -3.26
C SER A 4 -4.69 -28.15 -2.11
N LEU A 5 -4.89 -28.62 -0.87
CA LEU A 5 -4.37 -27.94 0.32
C LEU A 5 -2.91 -28.36 0.52
N ILE A 6 -2.02 -27.37 0.62
CA ILE A 6 -0.57 -27.53 0.72
C ILE A 6 -0.16 -27.11 2.12
N GLU A 7 0.20 -28.08 2.96
CA GLU A 7 0.51 -27.87 4.38
C GLU A 7 1.94 -28.30 4.73
N GLN A 8 2.66 -28.95 3.81
CA GLN A 8 3.99 -29.51 4.04
C GLN A 8 5.02 -29.01 3.01
N ASN A 9 6.28 -28.92 3.42
CA ASN A 9 7.37 -28.41 2.57
C ASN A 9 7.50 -29.19 1.25
N ASP A 10 7.42 -30.52 1.27
CA ASP A 10 7.57 -31.35 0.06
C ASP A 10 6.43 -31.10 -0.97
N GLN A 11 5.22 -30.84 -0.47
CA GLN A 11 4.09 -30.46 -1.30
C GLN A 11 4.34 -29.08 -1.93
N LEU A 12 4.87 -28.12 -1.16
CA LEU A 12 5.21 -26.79 -1.66
C LEU A 12 6.30 -26.83 -2.74
N VAL A 13 7.34 -27.65 -2.55
CA VAL A 13 8.39 -27.88 -3.56
C VAL A 13 7.76 -28.37 -4.87
N THR A 14 6.88 -29.37 -4.78
CA THR A 14 6.21 -29.97 -5.94
C THR A 14 5.38 -28.94 -6.70
N VAL A 15 4.53 -28.18 -5.98
CA VAL A 15 3.67 -27.14 -6.56
C VAL A 15 4.49 -26.04 -7.22
N CYS A 16 5.54 -25.55 -6.54
CA CYS A 16 6.38 -24.48 -7.11
C CYS A 16 7.15 -24.94 -8.34
N HIS A 17 7.61 -26.20 -8.37
CA HIS A 17 8.27 -26.77 -9.54
C HIS A 17 7.32 -26.91 -10.74
N GLN A 18 6.08 -27.34 -10.52
CA GLN A 18 5.07 -27.44 -11.58
C GLN A 18 4.70 -26.05 -12.12
N ALA A 19 4.46 -25.11 -11.20
CA ALA A 19 4.19 -23.71 -11.52
C ALA A 19 5.32 -23.06 -12.34
N SER A 20 6.59 -23.41 -12.11
CA SER A 20 7.72 -22.85 -12.86
C SER A 20 7.83 -23.34 -14.31
N GLN A 21 7.11 -24.40 -14.67
CA GLN A 21 7.04 -24.88 -16.07
C GLN A 21 6.03 -24.07 -16.92
N HIS A 22 5.28 -23.16 -16.30
CA HIS A 22 4.27 -22.35 -16.96
C HIS A 22 4.77 -20.91 -17.19
N THR A 23 4.23 -20.24 -18.20
CA THR A 23 4.62 -18.85 -18.52
C THR A 23 4.00 -17.81 -17.58
N ALA A 24 2.97 -18.18 -16.84
CA ALA A 24 2.30 -17.31 -15.88
C ALA A 24 1.55 -18.12 -14.81
N VAL A 25 1.42 -17.52 -13.63
CA VAL A 25 0.61 -18.03 -12.51
C VAL A 25 -0.26 -16.91 -11.95
N ALA A 26 -1.48 -17.23 -11.56
CA ALA A 26 -2.32 -16.36 -10.75
C ALA A 26 -2.00 -16.56 -9.27
N LEU A 27 -1.88 -15.46 -8.55
CA LEU A 27 -1.63 -15.42 -7.12
C LEU A 27 -2.67 -14.53 -6.44
N ASP A 28 -2.98 -14.89 -5.21
CA ASP A 28 -3.77 -14.09 -4.28
C ASP A 28 -3.28 -14.40 -2.85
N THR A 29 -3.69 -13.59 -1.87
CA THR A 29 -3.43 -13.88 -0.45
C THR A 29 -4.63 -13.55 0.44
N GLU A 30 -4.76 -14.32 1.52
CA GLU A 30 -5.71 -14.03 2.58
C GLU A 30 -4.98 -13.76 3.88
N PHE A 31 -5.35 -12.67 4.56
CA PHE A 31 -4.66 -12.23 5.77
C PHE A 31 -5.60 -11.49 6.71
N VAL A 32 -5.19 -11.38 7.98
CA VAL A 32 -5.89 -10.63 9.02
C VAL A 32 -5.01 -9.48 9.49
N ARG A 33 -5.57 -8.25 9.53
CA ARG A 33 -4.88 -7.05 10.01
C ARG A 33 -5.77 -6.24 10.94
N ILE A 34 -5.99 -6.75 12.15
CA ILE A 34 -6.86 -6.10 13.15
C ILE A 34 -6.02 -5.31 14.16
N ARG A 35 -5.14 -6.00 14.89
CA ARG A 35 -4.38 -5.42 16.01
C ARG A 35 -2.88 -5.41 15.80
N THR A 36 -2.40 -6.08 14.75
CA THR A 36 -0.97 -6.21 14.43
C THR A 36 -0.52 -5.08 13.51
N TYR A 37 0.76 -4.75 13.58
CA TYR A 37 1.36 -3.78 12.65
C TYR A 37 1.47 -4.41 11.26
N TYR A 38 1.96 -5.64 11.22
CA TYR A 38 2.10 -6.42 10.00
C TYR A 38 0.86 -7.29 9.74
N PRO A 39 0.49 -7.51 8.46
CA PRO A 39 -0.60 -8.42 8.12
C PRO A 39 -0.22 -9.85 8.51
N GLN A 40 -1.13 -10.54 9.20
CA GLN A 40 -0.95 -11.95 9.53
C GLN A 40 -1.45 -12.80 8.38
N LEU A 41 -0.52 -13.38 7.62
CA LEU A 41 -0.82 -14.25 6.48
C LEU A 41 -1.58 -15.50 6.93
N GLY A 42 -2.77 -15.68 6.37
CA GLY A 42 -3.65 -16.81 6.61
C GLY A 42 -3.62 -17.85 5.48
N LEU A 43 -3.51 -17.44 4.21
CA LEU A 43 -3.45 -18.36 3.07
C LEU A 43 -2.76 -17.70 1.87
N ILE A 44 -2.11 -18.48 1.02
CA ILE A 44 -1.68 -18.06 -0.32
C ILE A 44 -2.36 -18.96 -1.33
N GLN A 45 -2.91 -18.39 -2.39
CA GLN A 45 -3.50 -19.13 -3.48
C GLN A 45 -2.59 -19.06 -4.71
N LEU A 46 -2.46 -20.18 -5.41
CA LEU A 46 -1.68 -20.28 -6.63
C LEU A 46 -2.46 -21.09 -7.66
N PHE A 47 -2.55 -20.57 -8.89
CA PHE A 47 -3.10 -21.30 -10.02
C PHE A 47 -2.25 -21.09 -11.27
N ASP A 48 -1.74 -22.18 -11.86
CA ASP A 48 -0.92 -22.16 -13.08
C ASP A 48 -1.74 -22.45 -14.36
N GLY A 49 -3.00 -22.83 -14.21
CA GLY A 49 -3.91 -23.23 -15.29
C GLY A 49 -4.33 -24.69 -15.23
N GLU A 50 -3.56 -25.51 -14.52
CA GLU A 50 -3.79 -26.95 -14.33
C GLU A 50 -3.97 -27.27 -12.85
N GLN A 51 -3.01 -26.86 -12.02
CA GLN A 51 -3.00 -27.07 -10.58
C GLN A 51 -3.43 -25.81 -9.83
N LEU A 52 -4.49 -25.96 -9.02
CA LEU A 52 -4.93 -24.96 -8.05
C LEU A 52 -4.48 -25.39 -6.66
N ALA A 53 -3.60 -24.60 -6.05
CA ALA A 53 -3.06 -24.83 -4.73
C ALA A 53 -3.53 -23.76 -3.73
N LEU A 54 -3.94 -24.21 -2.54
CA LEU A 54 -4.18 -23.39 -1.36
C LEU A 54 -3.05 -23.68 -0.36
N ILE A 55 -2.12 -22.75 -0.21
CA ILE A 55 -0.90 -22.92 0.58
C ILE A 55 -1.13 -22.36 1.98
N ASP A 56 -1.22 -23.27 2.95
CA ASP A 56 -1.36 -22.94 4.36
C ASP A 56 0.03 -22.60 4.95
N PRO A 57 0.26 -21.36 5.40
CA PRO A 57 1.57 -20.94 5.87
C PRO A 57 1.97 -21.52 7.24
N LEU A 58 1.07 -22.19 7.97
CA LEU A 58 1.26 -22.55 9.38
C LEU A 58 2.35 -23.61 9.60
N ASN A 59 2.41 -24.63 8.75
CA ASN A 59 3.34 -25.75 8.87
C ASN A 59 4.51 -25.68 7.86
N ILE A 60 4.53 -24.66 6.99
CA ILE A 60 5.61 -24.43 6.03
C ILE A 60 6.75 -23.66 6.69
N SER A 61 7.91 -24.32 6.77
CA SER A 61 9.12 -23.74 7.34
C SER A 61 10.15 -23.32 6.27
N ASP A 62 10.14 -23.95 5.10
CA ASP A 62 11.02 -23.61 3.98
C ASP A 62 10.23 -22.99 2.82
N TRP A 63 10.39 -21.67 2.66
CA TRP A 63 9.76 -20.89 1.59
C TRP A 63 10.65 -20.70 0.38
N THR A 64 11.85 -21.28 0.36
CA THR A 64 12.81 -21.15 -0.74
C THR A 64 12.21 -21.48 -2.11
N PRO A 65 11.39 -22.54 -2.29
CA PRO A 65 10.76 -22.84 -3.58
C PRO A 65 9.80 -21.74 -4.04
N PHE A 66 8.96 -21.24 -3.13
CA PHE A 66 8.00 -20.18 -3.44
C PHE A 66 8.69 -18.85 -3.71
N ILE A 67 9.70 -18.48 -2.92
CA ILE A 67 10.54 -17.29 -3.14
C ILE A 67 11.24 -17.37 -4.50
N SER A 68 11.72 -18.55 -4.89
CA SER A 68 12.33 -18.76 -6.21
C SER A 68 11.33 -18.53 -7.33
N LEU A 69 10.11 -19.05 -7.21
CA LEU A 69 9.02 -18.81 -8.17
C LEU A 69 8.64 -17.32 -8.26
N LEU A 70 8.52 -16.64 -7.12
CA LEU A 70 8.24 -15.20 -7.08
C LEU A 70 9.30 -14.39 -7.84
N LYS A 71 10.57 -14.80 -7.79
CA LYS A 71 11.69 -14.11 -8.46
C LYS A 71 11.95 -14.59 -9.89
N ASP A 72 11.31 -15.68 -10.32
CA ASP A 72 11.54 -16.24 -11.64
C ASP A 72 11.03 -15.31 -12.75
N LYS A 73 11.96 -14.75 -13.53
CA LYS A 73 11.62 -13.79 -14.58
C LYS A 73 10.89 -14.41 -15.77
N GLN A 74 10.92 -15.73 -15.91
CA GLN A 74 10.23 -16.46 -16.98
C GLN A 74 8.75 -16.68 -16.68
N VAL A 75 8.36 -16.61 -15.40
CA VAL A 75 6.99 -16.82 -14.94
C VAL A 75 6.37 -15.48 -14.56
N LYS A 76 5.32 -15.05 -15.25
CA LYS A 76 4.57 -13.85 -14.88
C LYS A 76 3.69 -14.12 -13.66
N LYS A 77 3.81 -13.31 -12.61
CA LYS A 77 2.92 -13.39 -11.44
C LYS A 77 1.76 -12.43 -11.62
N LEU A 78 0.57 -12.98 -11.74
CA LEU A 78 -0.66 -12.24 -12.04
C LEU A 78 -1.45 -12.06 -10.74
N LEU A 79 -1.74 -10.80 -10.40
CA LEU A 79 -2.55 -10.44 -9.24
C LEU A 79 -3.71 -9.55 -9.70
N HIS A 80 -4.67 -9.31 -8.81
CA HIS A 80 -5.71 -8.33 -9.02
C HIS A 80 -5.79 -7.37 -7.84
N ALA A 81 -5.61 -6.07 -8.09
CA ALA A 81 -5.57 -5.07 -7.03
C ALA A 81 -4.57 -5.43 -5.92
N GLY A 82 -3.40 -5.95 -6.31
CA GLY A 82 -2.45 -6.68 -5.46
C GLY A 82 -1.68 -5.81 -4.45
N GLY A 83 -2.14 -4.58 -4.21
CA GLY A 83 -1.43 -3.60 -3.42
C GLY A 83 -1.17 -4.07 -1.99
N GLU A 84 -2.09 -4.81 -1.36
CA GLU A 84 -1.89 -5.34 0.00
C GLU A 84 -1.11 -6.66 -0.01
N ASP A 85 -1.28 -7.50 -1.04
CA ASP A 85 -0.50 -8.74 -1.22
C ASP A 85 1.00 -8.46 -1.34
N LEU A 86 1.39 -7.38 -2.01
CA LEU A 86 2.79 -6.96 -2.07
C LEU A 86 3.35 -6.60 -0.68
N GLU A 87 2.55 -6.05 0.23
CA GLU A 87 2.96 -5.80 1.61
C GLU A 87 3.13 -7.12 2.38
N VAL A 88 2.20 -8.06 2.20
CA VAL A 88 2.28 -9.41 2.75
C VAL A 88 3.55 -10.12 2.27
N PHE A 89 3.84 -10.11 0.96
CA PHE A 89 5.03 -10.75 0.39
C PHE A 89 6.32 -10.11 0.89
N LEU A 90 6.41 -8.78 0.96
CA LEU A 90 7.58 -8.12 1.53
C LEU A 90 7.80 -8.47 2.99
N HIS A 91 6.74 -8.45 3.79
CA HIS A 91 6.86 -8.75 5.21
C HIS A 91 7.25 -10.22 5.44
N ARG A 92 6.57 -11.15 4.77
CA ARG A 92 6.75 -12.58 5.00
C ARG A 92 8.00 -13.15 4.32
N PHE A 93 8.33 -12.67 3.13
CA PHE A 93 9.35 -13.27 2.26
C PHE A 93 10.53 -12.34 1.94
N GLY A 94 10.43 -11.05 2.28
CA GLY A 94 11.48 -10.07 1.97
C GLY A 94 11.65 -9.80 0.47
N VAL A 95 10.73 -10.28 -0.37
CA VAL A 95 10.79 -10.14 -1.83
C VAL A 95 9.43 -9.76 -2.39
N LEU A 96 9.44 -9.07 -3.52
CA LEU A 96 8.27 -8.85 -4.36
C LEU A 96 8.29 -9.80 -5.56
N PRO A 97 7.12 -10.20 -6.09
CA PRO A 97 7.06 -10.94 -7.33
C PRO A 97 7.66 -10.14 -8.50
N GLN A 98 8.44 -10.79 -9.36
CA GLN A 98 9.03 -10.17 -10.55
C GLN A 98 9.13 -11.17 -11.72
N PRO A 99 8.57 -10.88 -12.90
CA PRO A 99 7.65 -9.77 -13.19
C PRO A 99 6.29 -9.98 -12.53
N MET A 100 5.68 -8.87 -12.10
CA MET A 100 4.32 -8.84 -11.56
C MET A 100 3.44 -8.03 -12.49
N ILE A 101 2.24 -8.53 -12.78
CA ILE A 101 1.23 -7.84 -13.57
C ILE A 101 -0.08 -7.81 -12.79
N ASP A 102 -0.63 -6.61 -12.60
CA ASP A 102 -1.91 -6.40 -11.94
C ASP A 102 -3.01 -6.26 -12.99
N THR A 103 -4.00 -7.15 -12.93
CA THR A 103 -5.14 -7.13 -13.86
C THR A 103 -6.04 -5.91 -13.71
N GLN A 104 -6.11 -5.29 -12.51
CA GLN A 104 -6.84 -4.02 -12.34
C GLN A 104 -6.14 -2.87 -13.08
N ILE A 105 -4.80 -2.91 -13.13
CA ILE A 105 -4.00 -1.97 -13.93
C ILE A 105 -4.24 -2.24 -15.41
N LEU A 106 -4.10 -3.49 -15.87
CA LEU A 106 -4.34 -3.85 -17.28
C LEU A 106 -5.73 -3.39 -17.75
N ALA A 107 -6.76 -3.66 -16.95
CA ALA A 107 -8.12 -3.21 -17.25
C ALA A 107 -8.21 -1.70 -17.47
N ALA A 108 -7.57 -0.90 -16.61
CA ALA A 108 -7.58 0.55 -16.77
C ALA A 108 -6.89 0.99 -18.08
N PHE A 109 -5.79 0.34 -18.46
CA PHE A 109 -5.06 0.63 -19.71
C PHE A 109 -5.70 0.04 -20.96
N SER A 110 -6.59 -0.96 -20.83
CA SER A 110 -7.42 -1.48 -21.91
C SER A 110 -8.73 -0.69 -22.09
N GLY A 111 -8.87 0.48 -21.45
CA GLY A 111 -10.06 1.35 -21.56
C GLY A 111 -11.25 0.93 -20.68
N GLN A 112 -11.06 -0.03 -19.78
CA GLN A 112 -12.10 -0.46 -18.83
C GLN A 112 -12.10 0.44 -17.58
N THR A 113 -12.99 0.12 -16.63
CA THR A 113 -13.19 0.91 -15.42
C THR A 113 -11.92 0.94 -14.54
N VAL A 114 -11.54 2.12 -14.05
CA VAL A 114 -10.45 2.26 -13.06
C VAL A 114 -10.95 1.73 -11.71
N SER A 115 -10.08 1.05 -10.95
CA SER A 115 -10.46 0.40 -9.69
C SER A 115 -11.57 -0.65 -9.85
N TRP A 116 -11.57 -1.38 -10.97
CA TRP A 116 -12.53 -2.46 -11.21
C TRP A 116 -12.32 -3.56 -10.18
N GLY A 117 -13.31 -3.81 -9.32
CA GLY A 117 -13.22 -4.86 -8.30
C GLY A 117 -13.34 -6.27 -8.89
N PHE A 118 -12.62 -7.22 -8.30
CA PHE A 118 -12.48 -8.58 -8.81
C PHE A 118 -13.81 -9.27 -9.15
N ALA A 119 -14.74 -9.32 -8.20
CA ALA A 119 -16.04 -9.96 -8.43
C ALA A 119 -16.85 -9.34 -9.58
N ALA A 120 -16.74 -8.01 -9.79
CA ALA A 120 -17.40 -7.34 -10.91
C ALA A 120 -16.70 -7.65 -12.23
N MET A 121 -15.38 -7.78 -12.22
CA MET A 121 -14.59 -8.22 -13.37
C MET A 121 -14.93 -9.66 -13.75
N VAL A 122 -15.00 -10.58 -12.78
CA VAL A 122 -15.41 -11.97 -13.01
C VAL A 122 -16.83 -12.04 -13.58
N ALA A 123 -17.78 -11.28 -13.02
CA ALA A 123 -19.14 -11.23 -13.55
C ALA A 123 -19.20 -10.74 -15.00
N HIS A 124 -18.39 -9.74 -15.37
CA HIS A 124 -18.34 -9.24 -16.74
C HIS A 124 -17.80 -10.29 -17.72
N PHE A 125 -16.64 -10.87 -17.43
CA PHE A 125 -15.94 -11.78 -18.36
C PHE A 125 -16.53 -13.19 -18.39
N THR A 126 -17.15 -13.65 -17.30
CA THR A 126 -17.59 -15.05 -17.16
C THR A 126 -19.10 -15.21 -16.95
N GLN A 127 -19.83 -14.11 -16.75
CA GLN A 127 -21.25 -14.11 -16.38
C GLN A 127 -21.55 -14.84 -15.05
N LYS A 128 -20.52 -15.11 -14.24
CA LYS A 128 -20.65 -15.73 -12.92
C LYS A 128 -20.63 -14.69 -11.80
N ILE A 129 -21.48 -14.90 -10.80
CA ILE A 129 -21.51 -14.08 -9.60
C ILE A 129 -20.72 -14.81 -8.52
N LEU A 130 -19.64 -14.18 -8.04
CA LEU A 130 -18.89 -14.69 -6.90
C LEU A 130 -19.64 -14.46 -5.60
N ASP A 131 -19.63 -15.46 -4.73
CA ASP A 131 -20.05 -15.28 -3.35
C ASP A 131 -19.00 -14.44 -2.60
N LYS A 132 -19.45 -13.44 -1.86
CA LYS A 132 -18.61 -12.53 -1.06
C LYS A 132 -18.71 -12.81 0.44
N SER A 133 -19.41 -13.88 0.83
CA SER A 133 -19.71 -14.21 2.22
C SER A 133 -18.46 -14.45 3.07
N GLU A 134 -17.38 -14.98 2.47
CA GLU A 134 -16.17 -15.37 3.20
C GLU A 134 -15.05 -14.30 3.20
N ALA A 135 -15.22 -13.20 2.47
CA ALA A 135 -14.21 -12.13 2.29
C ALA A 135 -13.77 -11.43 3.59
N ARG A 136 -14.56 -11.54 4.67
CA ARG A 136 -14.28 -10.92 5.98
C ARG A 136 -14.35 -11.95 7.10
N THR A 137 -13.72 -13.10 6.91
CA THR A 137 -13.67 -14.18 7.90
C THR A 137 -12.30 -14.29 8.56
N ASN A 138 -12.21 -15.13 9.59
CA ASN A 138 -10.93 -15.35 10.27
C ASN A 138 -10.07 -16.34 9.48
N TRP A 139 -9.19 -15.81 8.63
CA TRP A 139 -8.23 -16.59 7.84
C TRP A 139 -7.11 -17.23 8.65
N LEU A 140 -7.02 -16.93 9.96
CA LEU A 140 -6.11 -17.58 10.89
C LEU A 140 -6.76 -18.78 11.61
N SER A 141 -8.07 -18.99 11.45
CA SER A 141 -8.74 -20.17 12.02
C SER A 141 -8.24 -21.45 11.35
N ARG A 142 -8.09 -22.53 12.13
CA ARG A 142 -7.79 -23.87 11.63
C ARG A 142 -8.71 -24.94 12.25
N PRO A 143 -9.17 -25.93 11.46
CA PRO A 143 -9.04 -26.00 10.00
C PRO A 143 -9.86 -24.89 9.31
N LEU A 144 -9.43 -24.47 8.11
CA LEU A 144 -10.27 -23.59 7.28
C LEU A 144 -11.53 -24.34 6.85
N THR A 145 -12.65 -23.63 6.79
CA THR A 145 -13.90 -24.25 6.34
C THR A 145 -13.88 -24.49 4.82
N GLN A 146 -14.66 -25.46 4.36
CA GLN A 146 -14.82 -25.72 2.93
C GLN A 146 -15.21 -24.46 2.14
N ARG A 147 -16.09 -23.61 2.69
CA ARG A 147 -16.51 -22.35 2.06
C ARG A 147 -15.37 -21.35 1.93
N GLN A 148 -14.53 -21.22 2.96
CA GLN A 148 -13.34 -20.38 2.92
C GLN A 148 -12.37 -20.86 1.82
N CYS A 149 -12.15 -22.17 1.73
CA CYS A 149 -11.29 -22.75 0.70
C CYS A 149 -11.89 -22.56 -0.71
N ASP A 150 -13.19 -22.76 -0.89
CA ASP A 150 -13.89 -22.53 -2.16
C ASP A 150 -13.84 -21.06 -2.59
N TYR A 151 -14.01 -20.13 -1.64
CA TYR A 151 -13.87 -18.69 -1.88
C TYR A 151 -12.46 -18.34 -2.34
N ALA A 152 -11.45 -18.72 -1.56
CA ALA A 152 -10.03 -18.47 -1.86
C ALA A 152 -9.61 -19.06 -3.22
N ALA A 153 -10.02 -20.30 -3.50
CA ALA A 153 -9.72 -20.94 -4.77
C ALA A 153 -10.34 -20.21 -5.96
N ALA A 154 -11.53 -19.62 -5.79
CA ALA A 154 -12.21 -18.90 -6.87
C ALA A 154 -11.41 -17.66 -7.30
N ASP A 155 -10.75 -16.98 -6.36
CA ASP A 155 -10.01 -15.74 -6.63
C ASP A 155 -8.85 -15.95 -7.61
N VAL A 156 -8.12 -17.07 -7.54
CA VAL A 156 -7.09 -17.38 -8.55
C VAL A 156 -7.62 -18.15 -9.76
N HIS A 157 -8.66 -18.97 -9.59
CA HIS A 157 -9.22 -19.79 -10.67
C HIS A 157 -9.78 -18.93 -11.81
N TYR A 158 -10.52 -17.87 -11.46
CA TYR A 158 -11.08 -16.95 -12.45
C TYR A 158 -10.08 -15.88 -12.90
N LEU A 159 -9.09 -15.55 -12.07
CA LEU A 159 -8.09 -14.54 -12.39
C LEU A 159 -7.24 -14.92 -13.60
N LEU A 160 -6.72 -16.15 -13.67
CA LEU A 160 -5.78 -16.53 -14.72
C LEU A 160 -6.38 -16.41 -16.15
N PRO A 161 -7.59 -16.94 -16.45
CA PRO A 161 -8.21 -16.75 -17.76
C PRO A 161 -8.50 -15.27 -18.09
N ILE A 162 -8.96 -14.49 -17.10
CA ILE A 162 -9.27 -13.07 -17.29
C ILE A 162 -7.99 -12.27 -17.57
N ALA A 163 -6.92 -12.55 -16.82
CA ALA A 163 -5.63 -11.92 -17.02
C ALA A 163 -5.11 -12.13 -18.44
N ARG A 164 -5.25 -13.35 -19.00
CA ARG A 164 -4.87 -13.65 -20.39
C ARG A 164 -5.66 -12.79 -21.38
N GLN A 165 -6.95 -12.60 -21.17
CA GLN A 165 -7.78 -11.73 -22.02
C GLN A 165 -7.37 -10.26 -21.89
N LEU A 166 -7.15 -9.78 -20.67
CA LEU A 166 -6.74 -8.39 -20.42
C LEU A 166 -5.36 -8.08 -20.99
N ILE A 167 -4.43 -9.03 -20.98
CA ILE A 167 -3.12 -8.88 -21.64
C ILE A 167 -3.33 -8.61 -23.13
N VAL A 168 -4.09 -9.47 -23.82
CA VAL A 168 -4.38 -9.30 -25.26
C VAL A 168 -5.07 -7.96 -25.53
N MET A 169 -6.10 -7.62 -24.75
CA MET A 169 -6.81 -6.35 -24.91
C MET A 169 -5.89 -5.13 -24.71
N THR A 170 -4.95 -5.20 -23.75
CA THR A 170 -3.99 -4.11 -23.48
C THR A 170 -2.94 -3.99 -24.59
N GLU A 171 -2.52 -5.12 -25.16
CA GLU A 171 -1.62 -5.18 -26.31
C GLU A 171 -2.28 -4.62 -27.57
N GLU A 172 -3.54 -4.97 -27.85
CA GLU A 172 -4.30 -4.51 -29.02
C GLU A 172 -4.50 -2.98 -29.03
N VAL A 173 -4.67 -2.36 -27.86
CA VAL A 173 -4.76 -0.89 -27.74
C VAL A 173 -3.38 -0.21 -27.67
N GLY A 174 -2.28 -0.97 -27.69
CA GLY A 174 -0.91 -0.45 -27.70
C GLY A 174 -0.42 0.13 -26.37
N ASN A 175 -1.05 -0.20 -25.24
CA ASN A 175 -0.76 0.41 -23.93
C ASN A 175 0.06 -0.48 -22.99
N MET A 176 0.59 -1.60 -23.49
CA MET A 176 1.23 -2.62 -22.65
C MET A 176 2.45 -2.08 -21.90
N ASP A 177 3.31 -1.30 -22.55
CA ASP A 177 4.51 -0.72 -21.90
C ASP A 177 4.14 0.21 -20.75
N ALA A 178 3.11 1.06 -20.93
CA ALA A 178 2.62 1.95 -19.88
C ALA A 178 1.98 1.16 -18.72
N ALA A 179 1.22 0.10 -19.02
CA ALA A 179 0.61 -0.76 -18.01
C ALA A 179 1.65 -1.52 -17.18
N LEU A 180 2.69 -2.06 -17.82
CA LEU A 180 3.80 -2.73 -17.14
C LEU A 180 4.61 -1.73 -16.30
N SER A 181 4.85 -0.52 -16.81
CA SER A 181 5.48 0.56 -16.05
C SER A 181 4.66 0.91 -14.80
N GLU A 182 3.32 0.95 -14.90
CA GLU A 182 2.45 1.18 -13.74
C GLU A 182 2.50 0.04 -12.72
N CYS A 183 2.55 -1.22 -13.17
CA CYS A 183 2.73 -2.38 -12.28
C CYS A 183 4.07 -2.31 -11.53
N GLU A 184 5.13 -1.89 -12.22
CA GLU A 184 6.44 -1.69 -11.60
C GLU A 184 6.42 -0.55 -10.58
N ILE A 185 5.78 0.58 -10.89
CA ILE A 185 5.59 1.70 -9.95
C ILE A 185 4.86 1.23 -8.69
N LEU A 186 3.82 0.38 -8.84
CA LEU A 186 3.10 -0.21 -7.70
C LEU A 186 4.04 -1.03 -6.82
N CYS A 187 4.88 -1.90 -7.40
CA CYS A 187 5.91 -2.65 -6.68
C CYS A 187 6.93 -1.73 -5.99
N GLN A 188 7.49 -0.76 -6.72
CA GLN A 188 8.51 0.14 -6.20
C GLN A 188 7.99 0.96 -5.02
N ARG A 189 6.74 1.42 -5.06
CA ARG A 189 6.09 2.15 -3.94
C ARG A 189 6.02 1.33 -2.65
N ARG A 190 5.98 0.01 -2.74
CA ARG A 190 5.95 -0.88 -1.56
C ARG A 190 7.31 -1.08 -0.91
N LEU A 191 8.39 -0.82 -1.64
CA LEU A 191 9.75 -0.85 -1.11
C LEU A 191 10.09 0.37 -0.23
N ASP A 192 9.26 1.42 -0.26
CA ASP A 192 9.49 2.63 0.54
C ASP A 192 9.22 2.35 2.02
N VAL A 193 10.29 2.21 2.80
CA VAL A 193 10.21 2.04 4.25
C VAL A 193 10.19 3.41 4.93
N LEU A 194 9.10 3.69 5.65
CA LEU A 194 8.99 4.87 6.49
C LEU A 194 10.06 4.83 7.60
N GLN A 195 11.00 5.77 7.56
CA GLN A 195 11.94 6.00 8.65
C GLN A 195 11.17 6.52 9.87
N SER A 196 11.47 6.00 11.07
CA SER A 196 10.70 6.33 12.26
C SER A 196 10.81 7.80 12.66
N GLN A 197 11.95 8.43 12.37
CA GLN A 197 12.18 9.86 12.57
C GLN A 197 11.26 10.73 11.69
N GLU A 198 10.70 10.19 10.60
CA GLU A 198 9.82 10.90 9.67
C GLU A 198 8.33 10.63 9.94
N ALA A 199 8.00 9.74 10.89
CA ALA A 199 6.63 9.29 11.15
C ALA A 199 5.67 10.44 11.51
N TRP A 200 6.16 11.47 12.19
CA TRP A 200 5.39 12.65 12.58
C TRP A 200 4.81 13.41 11.38
N ARG A 201 5.44 13.34 10.20
CA ARG A 201 4.97 14.03 8.98
C ARG A 201 3.69 13.43 8.40
N TYR A 202 3.35 12.22 8.82
CA TYR A 202 2.15 11.49 8.40
C TYR A 202 1.00 11.66 9.38
N VAL A 203 1.22 12.31 10.52
CA VAL A 203 0.14 12.69 11.44
C VAL A 203 -0.65 13.85 10.82
N THR A 204 -1.93 13.64 10.58
CA THR A 204 -2.79 14.50 9.74
C THR A 204 -2.74 15.99 10.10
N ASN A 205 -2.70 16.31 11.39
CA ASN A 205 -2.75 17.68 11.91
C ASN A 205 -1.40 18.17 12.44
N ALA A 206 -0.29 17.55 12.06
CA ALA A 206 1.05 17.98 12.50
C ALA A 206 1.32 19.45 12.16
N TRP A 207 0.83 19.94 11.02
CA TRP A 207 1.01 21.32 10.55
C TRP A 207 0.42 22.40 11.47
N GLN A 208 -0.49 22.05 12.38
CA GLN A 208 -1.08 22.99 13.33
C GLN A 208 -0.20 23.24 14.57
N LEU A 209 0.88 22.46 14.73
CA LEU A 209 1.74 22.50 15.91
C LEU A 209 2.86 23.53 15.74
N ARG A 210 3.20 24.21 16.84
CA ARG A 210 4.33 25.14 16.93
C ARG A 210 5.66 24.37 17.04
N PRO A 211 6.84 25.00 16.83
CA PRO A 211 8.13 24.32 16.78
C PRO A 211 8.40 23.37 17.96
N ARG A 212 8.10 23.81 19.19
CA ARG A 212 8.25 22.99 20.40
C ARG A 212 7.31 21.78 20.43
N GLN A 213 6.06 21.97 20.02
CA GLN A 213 5.04 20.93 19.95
C GLN A 213 5.37 19.93 18.83
N LEU A 214 5.91 20.40 17.71
CA LEU A 214 6.43 19.56 16.64
C LEU A 214 7.61 18.71 17.10
N ALA A 215 8.55 19.28 17.86
CA ALA A 215 9.65 18.51 18.45
C ALA A 215 9.13 17.39 19.36
N ALA A 216 8.09 17.66 20.16
CA ALA A 216 7.42 16.61 20.93
C ALA A 216 6.79 15.56 20.01
N LEU A 217 6.07 15.97 18.96
CA LEU A 217 5.44 15.04 18.02
C LEU A 217 6.47 14.16 17.29
N GLN A 218 7.64 14.69 16.94
CA GLN A 218 8.75 13.94 16.34
C GLN A 218 9.16 12.77 17.23
N LEU A 219 9.49 13.06 18.49
CA LEU A 219 9.90 12.06 19.47
C LEU A 219 8.79 11.03 19.75
N LEU A 220 7.55 11.51 19.88
CA LEU A 220 6.38 10.67 20.17
C LEU A 220 6.03 9.74 19.01
N ALA A 221 6.04 10.24 17.77
CA ALA A 221 5.71 9.45 16.58
C ALA A 221 6.81 8.45 16.25
N GLU A 222 8.08 8.83 16.40
CA GLU A 222 9.22 7.91 16.26
C GLU A 222 9.11 6.76 17.26
N TRP A 223 8.93 7.07 18.55
CA TRP A 223 8.73 6.07 19.58
C TRP A 223 7.53 5.16 19.28
N ARG A 224 6.38 5.73 18.91
CA ARG A 224 5.17 4.95 18.61
C ARG A 224 5.39 3.99 17.45
N LEU A 225 6.08 4.42 16.38
CA LEU A 225 6.34 3.56 15.23
C LEU A 225 7.33 2.44 15.58
N ASN A 226 8.38 2.74 16.34
CA ASN A 226 9.34 1.73 16.79
C ASN A 226 8.66 0.69 17.69
N LEU A 227 7.83 1.13 18.64
CA LEU A 227 7.05 0.22 19.50
C LEU A 227 6.10 -0.65 18.68
N ALA A 228 5.39 -0.06 17.73
CA ALA A 228 4.47 -0.78 16.85
C ALA A 228 5.15 -1.89 16.05
N ARG A 229 6.36 -1.62 15.53
CA ARG A 229 7.17 -2.60 14.80
C ARG A 229 7.73 -3.68 15.72
N GLU A 230 8.28 -3.29 16.87
CA GLU A 230 8.91 -4.21 17.82
C GLU A 230 7.90 -5.19 18.42
N LYS A 231 6.72 -4.70 18.79
CA LYS A 231 5.68 -5.51 19.44
C LYS A 231 4.65 -6.08 18.48
N ASP A 232 4.81 -5.81 17.18
CA ASP A 232 3.82 -6.10 16.14
C ASP A 232 2.40 -5.68 16.57
N ILE A 233 2.23 -4.39 16.88
CA ILE A 233 0.95 -3.79 17.24
C ILE A 233 0.61 -2.63 16.32
N ALA A 234 -0.63 -2.57 15.85
CA ALA A 234 -1.11 -1.46 15.04
C ALA A 234 -0.94 -0.13 15.80
N LEU A 235 -0.58 0.94 15.09
CA LEU A 235 -0.21 2.23 15.69
C LEU A 235 -1.26 2.77 16.67
N ASN A 236 -2.54 2.68 16.30
CA ASN A 236 -3.65 3.17 17.13
C ASN A 236 -3.99 2.26 18.31
N PHE A 237 -3.47 1.03 18.35
CA PHE A 237 -3.54 0.15 19.52
C PHE A 237 -2.41 0.44 20.52
N ALA A 238 -1.28 0.98 20.06
CA ALA A 238 -0.24 1.50 20.95
C ALA A 238 -0.70 2.80 21.61
N VAL A 239 -0.88 3.86 20.81
CA VAL A 239 -1.46 5.14 21.24
C VAL A 239 -2.24 5.71 20.07
N ARG A 240 -3.52 6.04 20.30
CA ARG A 240 -4.38 6.60 19.25
C ARG A 240 -3.75 7.87 18.68
N GLU A 241 -3.80 8.05 17.36
CA GLU A 241 -3.21 9.23 16.69
C GLU A 241 -3.70 10.55 17.28
N GLU A 242 -5.00 10.65 17.58
CA GLU A 242 -5.59 11.83 18.23
C GLU A 242 -4.98 12.14 19.59
N ASN A 243 -4.69 11.10 20.39
CA ASN A 243 -4.12 11.23 21.73
C ASN A 243 -2.64 11.59 21.64
N LEU A 244 -1.90 10.95 20.74
CA LEU A 244 -0.50 11.28 20.46
C LEU A 244 -0.34 12.76 20.09
N TRP A 245 -1.23 13.25 19.22
CA TRP A 245 -1.23 14.66 18.81
C TRP A 245 -1.62 15.60 19.95
N LYS A 246 -2.62 15.25 20.78
CA LYS A 246 -2.97 16.06 21.97
C LYS A 246 -1.81 16.17 22.94
N VAL A 247 -1.11 15.09 23.23
CA VAL A 247 0.09 15.09 24.09
C VAL A 247 1.14 16.05 23.52
N ALA A 248 1.41 15.99 22.22
CA ALA A 248 2.34 16.91 21.56
C ALA A 248 1.86 18.39 21.62
N ARG A 249 0.55 18.63 21.46
CA ARG A 249 -0.04 19.97 21.47
C ARG A 249 0.00 20.63 22.85
N PHE A 250 -0.38 19.89 23.89
CA PHE A 250 -0.57 20.45 25.24
C PHE A 250 0.63 20.28 26.16
N LEU A 251 1.62 19.47 25.79
CA LEU A 251 2.88 19.26 26.53
C LEU A 251 2.66 18.94 28.02
N PRO A 252 1.87 17.89 28.34
CA PRO A 252 1.46 17.56 29.69
C PRO A 252 2.65 17.19 30.59
N GLN A 253 2.55 17.49 31.88
CA GLN A 253 3.62 17.26 32.88
C GLN A 253 3.27 16.18 33.90
N SER A 254 2.04 15.69 33.89
CA SER A 254 1.56 14.75 34.89
C SER A 254 0.62 13.71 34.28
N ILE A 255 0.50 12.57 34.96
CA ILE A 255 -0.47 11.52 34.60
C ILE A 255 -1.90 12.06 34.65
N SER A 256 -2.19 12.98 35.59
CA SER A 256 -3.52 13.59 35.69
C SER A 256 -3.84 14.45 34.46
N GLU A 257 -2.86 15.16 33.91
CA GLU A 257 -3.04 15.91 32.67
C GLU A 257 -3.26 14.98 31.48
N LEU A 258 -2.53 13.85 31.38
CA LEU A 258 -2.79 12.84 30.34
C LEU A 258 -4.24 12.33 30.38
N ASN A 259 -4.76 12.08 31.59
CA ASN A 259 -6.16 11.69 31.77
C ASN A 259 -7.12 12.80 31.33
N HIS A 260 -6.84 14.06 31.68
CA HIS A 260 -7.66 15.21 31.26
C HIS A 260 -7.68 15.41 29.73
N LEU A 261 -6.60 15.04 29.03
CA LEU A 261 -6.55 15.05 27.56
C LEU A 261 -7.39 13.94 26.89
N GLY A 262 -7.90 12.98 27.68
CA GLY A 262 -8.75 11.89 27.21
C GLY A 262 -7.98 10.64 26.76
N LEU A 263 -6.75 10.46 27.23
CA LEU A 263 -6.05 9.18 27.05
C LEU A 263 -6.76 8.10 27.85
N SER A 264 -6.85 6.89 27.28
CA SER A 264 -7.45 5.76 27.97
C SER A 264 -6.60 5.31 29.16
N SER A 265 -7.23 4.71 30.17
CA SER A 265 -6.52 4.13 31.33
C SER A 265 -5.45 3.11 30.90
N HIS A 266 -5.69 2.40 29.80
CA HIS A 266 -4.72 1.45 29.22
C HIS A 266 -3.48 2.18 28.68
N GLU A 267 -3.66 3.18 27.81
CA GLU A 267 -2.54 4.00 27.29
C GLU A 267 -1.73 4.64 28.42
N ILE A 268 -2.40 5.17 29.45
CA ILE A 268 -1.75 5.80 30.60
C ILE A 268 -0.95 4.77 31.42
N CYS A 269 -1.54 3.61 31.71
CA CYS A 269 -0.90 2.57 32.51
C CYS A 269 0.38 2.06 31.85
N PHE A 270 0.33 1.76 30.55
CA PHE A 270 1.46 1.17 29.83
C PHE A 270 2.47 2.20 29.31
N HIS A 271 2.03 3.40 28.95
CA HIS A 271 2.85 4.35 28.19
C HIS A 271 2.95 5.74 28.83
N GLY A 272 2.16 6.06 29.85
CA GLY A 272 2.09 7.41 30.43
C GLY A 272 3.44 7.96 30.86
N LYS A 273 4.27 7.16 31.55
CA LYS A 273 5.63 7.57 31.95
C LYS A 273 6.53 7.88 30.75
N THR A 274 6.47 7.06 29.71
CA THR A 274 7.25 7.26 28.48
C THR A 274 6.82 8.52 27.74
N LEU A 275 5.50 8.73 27.59
CA LEU A 275 4.95 9.93 26.96
C LEU A 275 5.41 11.21 27.66
N LEU A 276 5.32 11.24 29.00
CA LEU A 276 5.78 12.39 29.79
C LEU A 276 7.29 12.62 29.64
N SER A 277 8.10 11.56 29.68
CA SER A 277 9.55 11.66 29.50
C SER A 277 9.93 12.22 28.12
N LEU A 278 9.22 11.82 27.05
CA LEU A 278 9.45 12.36 25.70
C LEU A 278 9.01 13.83 25.59
N VAL A 279 7.94 14.21 26.26
CA VAL A 279 7.50 15.62 26.36
C VAL A 279 8.53 16.46 27.12
N ASP A 280 9.05 15.98 28.26
CA ASP A 280 10.08 16.66 29.03
C ASP A 280 11.38 16.81 28.22
N LYS A 281 11.75 15.78 27.45
CA LYS A 281 12.86 15.86 26.50
C LYS A 281 12.61 16.97 25.46
N ALA A 282 11.43 17.03 24.86
CA ALA A 282 11.10 18.10 23.90
C ALA A 282 11.13 19.51 24.52
N ARG A 283 10.66 19.65 25.77
CA ARG A 283 10.68 20.90 26.53
C ARG A 283 12.09 21.40 26.83
N SER A 284 13.03 20.49 27.06
CA SER A 284 14.43 20.80 27.39
C SER A 284 15.33 21.07 26.17
N LEU A 285 14.87 20.81 24.94
CA LEU A 285 15.65 21.14 23.74
C LEU A 285 15.98 22.64 23.65
N SER A 286 17.15 23.00 23.12
CA SER A 286 17.44 24.39 22.79
C SER A 286 16.57 24.87 21.62
N GLU A 287 16.26 26.17 21.57
CA GLU A 287 15.46 26.73 20.47
C GLU A 287 16.11 26.54 19.10
N SER A 288 17.45 26.50 19.05
CA SER A 288 18.25 26.29 17.84
C SER A 288 18.06 24.92 17.17
N VAL A 289 17.51 23.93 17.89
CA VAL A 289 17.34 22.55 17.40
C VAL A 289 15.86 22.24 17.10
N LEU A 290 14.95 23.18 17.35
CA LEU A 290 13.53 22.97 17.09
C LEU A 290 13.24 22.88 15.59
N PRO A 291 12.33 21.99 15.17
CA PRO A 291 11.94 21.88 13.78
C PRO A 291 11.22 23.17 13.32
N PRO A 292 11.38 23.55 12.05
CA PRO A 292 10.62 24.66 11.49
C PRO A 292 9.12 24.34 11.50
N LEU A 293 8.31 25.39 11.40
CA LEU A 293 6.88 25.24 11.17
C LEU A 293 6.64 24.44 9.89
N LEU A 294 5.68 23.54 9.95
CA LEU A 294 5.21 22.84 8.77
C LEU A 294 4.23 23.72 8.02
N GLU A 295 4.53 23.98 6.75
CA GLU A 295 3.61 24.63 5.84
C GLU A 295 2.56 23.63 5.34
N ASN A 296 1.30 24.04 5.40
CA ASN A 296 0.21 23.25 4.85
C ASN A 296 0.09 23.52 3.35
N LEU A 297 0.17 22.46 2.55
CA LEU A 297 0.16 22.54 1.09
C LEU A 297 -1.04 23.34 0.54
N VAL A 298 -2.22 23.16 1.13
CA VAL A 298 -3.45 23.81 0.62
C VAL A 298 -3.52 25.30 0.93
N ASP A 299 -2.71 25.77 1.89
CA ASP A 299 -2.63 27.17 2.30
C ASP A 299 -1.57 27.94 1.51
N HIS A 300 -0.76 27.25 0.70
CA HIS A 300 0.22 27.89 -0.19
C HIS A 300 -0.49 28.86 -1.16
N PRO A 301 -0.01 30.11 -1.33
CA PRO A 301 -0.73 31.16 -2.06
C PRO A 301 -1.16 30.77 -3.49
N HIS A 302 -0.35 29.95 -4.16
CA HIS A 302 -0.58 29.50 -5.53
C HIS A 302 -1.28 28.14 -5.65
N TYR A 303 -1.58 27.45 -4.53
CA TYR A 303 -2.14 26.09 -4.53
C TYR A 303 -3.35 25.93 -5.43
N LYS A 304 -4.42 26.70 -5.19
CA LYS A 304 -5.68 26.55 -5.93
C LYS A 304 -5.50 26.80 -7.44
N LYS A 305 -4.63 27.75 -7.80
CA LYS A 305 -4.39 28.14 -9.20
C LYS A 305 -3.57 27.07 -9.93
N VAL A 306 -2.48 26.61 -9.35
CA VAL A 306 -1.62 25.58 -9.95
C VAL A 306 -2.34 24.23 -9.98
N PHE A 307 -3.05 23.85 -8.91
CA PHE A 307 -3.83 22.62 -8.87
C PHE A 307 -4.89 22.59 -9.98
N LYS A 308 -5.60 23.70 -10.19
CA LYS A 308 -6.56 23.84 -11.29
C LYS A 308 -5.88 23.74 -12.65
N ALA A 309 -4.75 24.40 -12.85
CA ALA A 309 -4.00 24.33 -14.11
C ALA A 309 -3.55 22.90 -14.45
N ILE A 310 -3.04 22.15 -13.47
CA ILE A 310 -2.68 20.73 -13.66
C ILE A 310 -3.94 19.90 -13.95
N LYS A 311 -5.07 20.16 -13.28
CA LYS A 311 -6.35 19.49 -13.58
C LYS A 311 -6.87 19.78 -14.99
N ASP A 312 -6.68 21.00 -15.49
CA ASP A 312 -7.07 21.36 -16.86
C ASP A 312 -6.13 20.69 -17.89
N LEU A 313 -4.82 20.62 -17.61
CA LEU A 313 -3.85 19.84 -18.39
C LEU A 313 -4.22 18.35 -18.44
N LEU A 314 -4.66 17.78 -17.33
CA LEU A 314 -5.12 16.39 -17.28
C LEU A 314 -6.31 16.13 -18.21
N ARG A 315 -7.21 17.10 -18.37
CA ARG A 315 -8.33 16.98 -19.32
C ARG A 315 -7.83 17.00 -20.77
N GLN A 316 -6.85 17.83 -21.07
CA GLN A 316 -6.25 17.88 -22.42
C GLN A 316 -5.56 16.56 -22.75
N VAL A 317 -4.69 16.07 -21.85
CA VAL A 317 -3.99 14.78 -22.06
C VAL A 317 -4.98 13.62 -22.16
N SER A 318 -6.05 13.61 -21.36
CA SER A 318 -7.12 12.60 -21.47
C SER A 318 -7.77 12.57 -22.85
N GLN A 319 -8.00 13.73 -23.46
CA GLN A 319 -8.54 13.82 -24.82
C GLN A 319 -7.52 13.39 -25.89
N GLU A 320 -6.23 13.69 -25.68
CA GLU A 320 -5.14 13.34 -26.59
C GLU A 320 -4.84 11.83 -26.60
N THR A 321 -4.84 11.18 -25.42
CA THR A 321 -4.45 9.76 -25.29
C THR A 321 -5.63 8.80 -25.17
N GLY A 322 -6.83 9.29 -24.86
CA GLY A 322 -7.99 8.46 -24.55
C GLY A 322 -7.98 7.86 -23.14
N TYR A 323 -6.95 8.11 -22.32
CA TYR A 323 -6.90 7.64 -20.94
C TYR A 323 -7.89 8.37 -20.05
N SER A 324 -8.44 7.66 -19.07
CA SER A 324 -9.32 8.27 -18.07
C SER A 324 -8.54 9.23 -17.16
N HIS A 325 -9.21 10.28 -16.67
CA HIS A 325 -8.59 11.23 -15.74
C HIS A 325 -8.07 10.57 -14.46
N GLU A 326 -8.75 9.52 -13.99
CA GLU A 326 -8.40 8.80 -12.77
C GLU A 326 -7.12 7.97 -12.94
N LEU A 327 -6.91 7.38 -14.12
CA LEU A 327 -5.69 6.67 -14.47
C LEU A 327 -4.49 7.62 -14.60
N LEU A 328 -4.71 8.77 -15.23
CA LEU A 328 -3.67 9.77 -15.46
C LEU A 328 -3.14 10.35 -14.16
N ALA A 329 -4.01 10.83 -13.26
CA ALA A 329 -3.58 11.37 -11.99
C ALA A 329 -4.66 11.42 -10.91
N SER A 330 -4.31 10.94 -9.73
CA SER A 330 -5.02 11.19 -8.48
C SER A 330 -4.66 12.55 -7.87
N ARG A 331 -5.52 13.06 -6.98
CA ARG A 331 -5.20 14.24 -6.15
C ARG A 331 -3.90 14.07 -5.37
N ARG A 332 -3.61 12.85 -4.89
CA ARG A 332 -2.36 12.53 -4.17
C ARG A 332 -1.14 12.82 -5.04
N GLN A 333 -1.15 12.38 -6.29
CA GLN A 333 -0.03 12.55 -7.22
C GLN A 333 0.17 14.03 -7.61
N ILE A 334 -0.92 14.78 -7.84
CA ILE A 334 -0.82 16.24 -8.05
C ILE A 334 -0.19 16.91 -6.82
N ASN A 335 -0.68 16.57 -5.62
CA ASN A 335 -0.14 17.14 -4.38
C ASN A 335 1.32 16.74 -4.12
N GLN A 336 1.76 15.57 -4.59
CA GLN A 336 3.15 15.15 -4.53
C GLN A 336 4.05 16.07 -5.35
N VAL A 337 3.65 16.41 -6.58
CA VAL A 337 4.35 17.38 -7.44
C VAL A 337 4.43 18.75 -6.77
N LEU A 338 3.31 19.25 -6.27
CA LEU A 338 3.27 20.58 -5.63
C LEU A 338 4.13 20.63 -4.36
N SER A 339 4.06 19.57 -3.54
CA SER A 339 4.91 19.46 -2.34
C SER A 339 6.39 19.38 -2.69
N HIS A 340 6.74 18.78 -3.83
CA HIS A 340 8.11 18.71 -4.33
C HIS A 340 8.59 20.09 -4.76
N HIS A 341 7.80 20.75 -5.61
CA HIS A 341 8.15 22.05 -6.18
C HIS A 341 8.33 23.15 -5.13
N TRP A 342 7.50 23.16 -4.08
CA TRP A 342 7.61 24.13 -2.98
C TRP A 342 8.47 23.64 -1.80
N GLY A 343 9.13 22.48 -1.91
CA GLY A 343 10.03 21.98 -0.87
C GLY A 343 9.36 21.68 0.48
N LEU A 344 8.05 21.42 0.50
CA LEU A 344 7.26 21.29 1.74
C LEU A 344 7.54 20.00 2.51
N LYS A 345 8.00 18.96 1.81
CA LYS A 345 8.33 17.65 2.40
C LYS A 345 9.62 17.13 1.80
N PRO A 346 10.49 16.48 2.60
CA PRO A 346 11.60 15.71 2.05
C PRO A 346 11.02 14.62 1.15
N GLN A 347 11.52 14.54 -0.07
CA GLN A 347 11.13 13.50 -1.02
C GLN A 347 12.36 12.71 -1.43
N THR A 348 12.24 11.39 -1.35
CA THR A 348 13.29 10.45 -1.74
C THR A 348 13.24 10.10 -3.22
N ARG A 349 12.12 10.39 -3.89
CA ARG A 349 11.86 10.02 -5.28
C ARG A 349 11.27 11.19 -6.06
N ILE A 350 11.49 11.16 -7.37
CA ILE A 350 10.82 12.04 -8.32
C ILE A 350 9.31 11.79 -8.22
N PRO A 351 8.46 12.85 -8.18
CA PRO A 351 7.01 12.68 -8.20
C PRO A 351 6.52 11.80 -9.34
N GLU A 352 5.50 10.97 -9.08
CA GLU A 352 5.02 9.96 -10.04
C GLU A 352 4.54 10.58 -11.37
N LEU A 353 4.02 11.81 -11.34
CA LEU A 353 3.61 12.53 -12.56
C LEU A 353 4.77 13.04 -13.42
N LEU A 354 5.99 13.05 -12.88
CA LEU A 354 7.19 13.55 -13.56
C LEU A 354 8.15 12.42 -13.94
N ALA A 355 7.74 11.16 -13.76
CA ALA A 355 8.57 9.97 -13.97
C ALA A 355 7.80 8.90 -14.76
N GLY A 356 8.54 7.96 -15.35
CA GLY A 356 8.00 6.86 -16.15
C GLY A 356 7.08 7.34 -17.29
N TRP A 357 6.11 6.50 -17.64
CA TRP A 357 5.16 6.80 -18.73
C TRP A 357 4.36 8.10 -18.50
N ARG A 358 4.09 8.48 -17.24
CA ARG A 358 3.43 9.76 -16.93
C ARG A 358 4.36 10.94 -17.18
N GLY A 359 5.65 10.79 -16.88
CA GLY A 359 6.65 11.81 -17.15
C GLY A 359 6.70 12.20 -18.62
N ASP A 360 6.60 11.23 -19.52
CA ASP A 360 6.57 11.48 -20.96
C ASP A 360 5.37 12.35 -21.39
N LEU A 361 4.24 12.20 -20.72
CA LEU A 361 3.01 12.97 -21.00
C LEU A 361 2.99 14.34 -20.31
N PHE A 362 3.50 14.41 -19.08
CA PHE A 362 3.23 15.53 -18.18
C PHE A 362 4.44 16.37 -17.82
N LYS A 363 5.67 15.82 -17.79
CA LYS A 363 6.81 16.49 -17.13
C LYS A 363 7.06 17.89 -17.67
N ALA A 364 7.31 18.03 -18.97
CA ALA A 364 7.60 19.33 -19.60
C ALA A 364 6.41 20.31 -19.48
N ARG A 365 5.18 19.80 -19.60
CA ARG A 365 3.95 20.61 -19.54
C ARG A 365 3.67 21.10 -18.12
N ILE A 366 3.90 20.26 -17.11
CA ILE A 366 3.80 20.62 -15.69
C ILE A 366 4.92 21.60 -15.33
N GLU A 367 6.17 21.34 -15.71
CA GLU A 367 7.29 22.27 -15.45
C GLU A 367 6.99 23.67 -16.01
N ALA A 368 6.45 23.78 -17.23
CA ALA A 368 6.04 25.05 -17.81
C ALA A 368 4.86 25.74 -17.08
N ILE A 369 3.99 24.98 -16.41
CA ILE A 369 2.95 25.54 -15.52
C ILE A 369 3.62 26.06 -14.25
N LEU A 370 4.52 25.28 -13.66
CA LEU A 370 5.19 25.59 -12.40
C LEU A 370 6.09 26.81 -12.51
N THR A 371 6.81 27.05 -13.61
CA THR A 371 7.66 28.25 -13.80
C THR A 371 6.92 29.59 -13.74
N LYS A 372 5.59 29.58 -13.75
CA LYS A 372 4.74 30.78 -13.66
C LYS A 372 4.38 31.15 -12.22
N PHE A 373 4.77 30.34 -11.24
CA PHE A 373 4.42 30.41 -9.82
C PHE A 373 5.62 30.04 -8.95
#